data_AF-A0A552DG81-F1
#
_entry.id   AF-A0A552DG81-F1
#
_cell.length_a   1.000
_cell.length_b   1.000
_cell.length_c   1.000
_cell.angle_alpha   90.00
_cell.angle_beta   90.00
_cell.angle_gamma   90.00
#
_symmetry.space_group_name_H-M   'P 1'
#
loop_
_entity.id
_entity.type
_entity.pdbx_description
1 polymer ?
#
loop_
_entity_poly.entity_id
_entity_poly.type
_entity_poly.pdbx_seq_one_letter_code
_entity_poly.pdbx_strand_id
1 'polypeptide(L)'
;MLEVMIAIFTITAFLTGTLQLMAFTALYKVRSERQAQANFWIQEDFEDVKFLASTLDVNSSPPNPYITPDVCTNISQGYATALRRELTATLPPTNPLQEQLVGTRSFVRKNYSLSRTFNIINQAANPHRLRIDYRVEVTDQTPKDYPNQENVIARSSVEVIPDASFKCP
;
A
#
# COMPACT_ATOMS: atom_id res chain seq x y z
N MET A 1 10.39 45.45 -41.80
CA MET A 1 9.61 45.58 -40.55
C MET A 1 8.77 44.34 -40.27
N LEU A 2 7.91 43.87 -41.19
CA LEU A 2 7.04 42.69 -40.99
C LEU A 2 7.81 41.39 -40.69
N GLU A 3 8.90 41.13 -41.40
CA GLU A 3 9.75 39.95 -41.22
C GLU A 3 10.34 39.85 -39.81
N VAL A 4 10.83 40.97 -39.28
CA VAL A 4 11.34 41.07 -37.90
C VAL A 4 10.23 40.79 -36.89
N MET A 5 9.01 41.26 -37.17
CA MET A 5 7.86 41.02 -36.31
C MET A 5 7.47 39.54 -36.29
N ILE A 6 7.39 38.90 -37.46
CA ILE A 6 7.10 37.45 -37.58
C ILE A 6 8.18 36.63 -36.87
N ALA A 7 9.46 36.98 -37.03
CA ALA A 7 10.57 36.29 -36.37
C ALA A 7 10.46 36.38 -34.84
N ILE A 8 10.14 37.55 -34.29
CA ILE A 8 9.96 37.71 -32.84
C ILE A 8 8.75 36.90 -32.35
N PHE A 9 7.64 36.92 -33.10
CA PHE A 9 6.44 36.15 -32.74
C PHE A 9 6.70 34.64 -32.73
N THR A 10 7.38 34.10 -33.75
CA THR A 10 7.66 32.65 -33.83
C THR A 10 8.65 32.21 -32.76
N ILE A 11 9.72 32.98 -32.51
CA ILE A 11 10.69 32.70 -31.45
C ILE A 11 10.00 32.74 -30.08
N THR A 12 9.18 33.76 -29.82
CA THR A 12 8.49 33.89 -28.52
C THR A 12 7.47 32.77 -28.31
N ALA A 13 6.71 32.40 -29.35
CA ALA A 13 5.77 31.29 -29.27
C ALA A 13 6.50 29.96 -28.99
N PHE A 14 7.62 29.72 -29.65
CA PHE A 14 8.42 28.52 -29.44
C PHE A 14 9.04 28.48 -28.03
N LEU A 15 9.65 29.58 -27.58
CA LEU A 15 10.23 29.67 -26.23
C LEU A 15 9.16 29.49 -25.15
N THR A 16 8.02 30.16 -25.29
CA THR A 16 6.92 30.04 -24.32
C THR A 16 6.35 28.62 -24.32
N GLY A 17 6.13 28.03 -25.50
CA GLY A 17 5.60 26.66 -25.61
C GLY A 17 6.55 25.61 -25.02
N THR A 18 7.85 25.72 -25.28
CA THR A 18 8.84 24.79 -24.73
C THR A 18 8.99 24.90 -23.21
N LEU A 19 9.01 26.12 -22.65
CA LEU A 19 9.06 26.32 -21.20
C LEU A 19 7.85 25.72 -20.48
N GLN A 20 6.65 25.91 -21.04
CA GLN A 20 5.44 25.32 -20.48
C GLN A 20 5.51 23.79 -20.51
N LEU A 21 5.91 23.19 -21.64
CA LEU A 21 6.08 21.74 -21.77
C LEU A 21 7.09 21.16 -20.77
N MET A 22 8.22 21.85 -20.56
CA MET A 22 9.21 21.46 -19.56
C MET A 22 8.63 21.49 -18.14
N ALA A 23 7.87 22.53 -17.79
CA ALA A 23 7.23 22.62 -16.48
C ALA A 23 6.21 21.48 -16.27
N PHE A 24 5.38 21.19 -17.28
CA PHE A 24 4.43 20.09 -17.22
C PHE A 24 5.13 18.74 -17.07
N THR A 25 6.12 18.45 -17.90
CA THR A 25 6.85 17.17 -17.85
C THR A 25 7.57 16.96 -16.51
N ALA A 26 8.15 18.01 -15.93
CA ALA A 26 8.75 17.95 -14.60
C ALA A 26 7.74 17.57 -13.50
N LEU A 27 6.54 18.17 -13.53
CA LEU A 27 5.46 17.83 -12.60
C LEU A 27 4.99 16.37 -12.76
N TYR A 28 4.81 15.91 -13.99
CA TYR A 28 4.42 14.52 -14.25
C TYR A 28 5.48 13.52 -13.80
N LYS A 29 6.76 13.84 -14.01
CA LYS A 29 7.88 12.99 -13.56
C LYS A 29 7.89 12.87 -12.03
N VAL A 30 7.74 13.98 -11.30
CA VAL A 30 7.65 13.97 -9.83
C VAL A 30 6.47 13.11 -9.35
N ARG A 31 5.32 13.21 -10.03
CA ARG A 31 4.15 12.39 -9.71
C ARG A 31 4.41 10.90 -9.96
N SER A 32 4.98 10.54 -11.11
CA SER A 32 5.27 9.14 -11.43
C SER A 32 6.28 8.55 -10.46
N GLU A 33 7.30 9.32 -10.06
CA GLU A 33 8.29 8.89 -9.07
C GLU A 33 7.64 8.61 -7.71
N ARG A 34 6.75 9.51 -7.24
CA ARG A 34 6.00 9.31 -6.00
C ARG A 34 5.11 8.07 -6.06
N GLN A 35 4.40 7.88 -7.17
CA GLN A 35 3.53 6.72 -7.34
C GLN A 35 4.33 5.41 -7.41
N ALA A 36 5.47 5.40 -8.10
CA ALA A 36 6.37 4.26 -8.15
C ALA A 36 6.92 3.91 -6.75
N GLN A 37 7.41 4.91 -6.00
CA GLN A 37 7.92 4.68 -4.64
C GLN A 37 6.83 4.19 -3.68
N ALA A 38 5.61 4.72 -3.79
CA ALA A 38 4.48 4.22 -3.01
C ALA A 38 4.16 2.75 -3.33
N ASN A 39 4.19 2.37 -4.60
CA ASN A 39 3.98 0.97 -5.01
C ASN A 39 5.10 0.06 -4.52
N PHE A 40 6.36 0.49 -4.61
CA PHE A 40 7.49 -0.27 -4.06
C PHE A 40 7.39 -0.43 -2.56
N TRP A 41 6.95 0.60 -1.84
CA TRP A 41 6.77 0.51 -0.40
C TRP A 41 5.66 -0.49 -0.03
N ILE A 42 4.55 -0.51 -0.77
CA ILE A 42 3.52 -1.57 -0.61
C ILE A 42 4.10 -2.96 -0.88
N GLN A 43 4.96 -3.12 -1.88
CA GLN A 43 5.58 -4.41 -2.22
C GLN A 43 6.55 -4.88 -1.15
N GLU A 44 7.42 -4.00 -0.65
CA GLU A 44 8.34 -4.25 0.48
C GLU A 44 7.54 -4.80 1.67
N ASP A 45 6.48 -4.09 2.02
CA ASP A 45 5.61 -4.42 3.13
C ASP A 45 4.84 -5.73 2.94
N PHE A 46 4.42 -6.02 1.71
CA PHE A 46 3.78 -7.28 1.34
C PHE A 46 4.74 -8.47 1.41
N GLU A 47 5.98 -8.33 0.97
CA GLU A 47 6.97 -9.41 1.08
C GLU A 47 7.29 -9.72 2.55
N ASP A 48 7.32 -8.71 3.43
CA ASP A 48 7.44 -8.93 4.88
C ASP A 48 6.25 -9.73 5.43
N VAL A 49 5.02 -9.37 5.04
CA VAL A 49 3.81 -10.13 5.45
C VAL A 49 3.84 -11.56 4.92
N LYS A 50 4.30 -11.75 3.67
CA LYS A 50 4.41 -13.07 3.05
C LYS A 50 5.48 -13.92 3.73
N PHE A 51 6.60 -13.32 4.14
CA PHE A 51 7.61 -14.00 4.93
C PHE A 51 7.05 -14.44 6.29
N LEU A 52 6.32 -13.56 6.99
CA LEU A 52 5.66 -13.93 8.25
C LEU A 52 4.66 -15.08 8.01
N ALA A 53 3.85 -15.00 6.95
CA ALA A 53 2.90 -16.03 6.58
C ALA A 53 3.54 -17.39 6.23
N SER A 54 4.75 -17.41 5.64
CA SER A 54 5.46 -18.66 5.34
C SER A 54 6.08 -19.30 6.59
N THR A 55 6.45 -18.49 7.58
CA THR A 55 6.95 -18.98 8.89
C THR A 55 5.83 -19.41 9.84
N LEU A 56 4.58 -19.08 9.52
CA LEU A 56 3.40 -19.35 10.33
C LEU A 56 3.03 -20.84 10.30
N ASP A 57 3.66 -21.65 11.15
CA ASP A 57 3.37 -23.08 11.33
C ASP A 57 3.03 -23.39 12.81
N VAL A 58 2.07 -24.29 13.04
CA VAL A 58 1.73 -24.85 14.35
C VAL A 58 2.95 -25.49 15.02
N ASN A 59 3.85 -26.07 14.21
CA ASN A 59 5.06 -26.74 14.68
C ASN A 59 6.29 -25.82 14.70
N SER A 60 6.11 -24.50 14.61
CA SER A 60 7.20 -23.53 14.70
C SER A 60 7.91 -23.60 16.06
N SER A 61 9.23 -23.32 16.06
CA SER A 61 10.04 -23.23 17.26
C SER A 61 10.78 -21.88 17.26
N PRO A 62 10.47 -20.95 18.19
CA PRO A 62 9.52 -21.09 19.30
C PRO A 62 8.06 -21.14 18.83
N PRO A 63 7.15 -21.77 19.60
CA PRO A 63 5.73 -21.83 19.26
C PRO A 63 5.13 -20.44 19.13
N ASN A 64 4.46 -20.17 18.01
CA ASN A 64 3.76 -18.90 17.82
C ASN A 64 2.54 -18.84 18.77
N PRO A 65 2.43 -17.81 19.64
CA PRO A 65 1.36 -17.72 20.64
C PRO A 65 -0.04 -17.49 20.03
N TYR A 66 -0.11 -17.12 18.75
CA TYR A 66 -1.36 -16.81 18.06
C TYR A 66 -1.93 -17.98 17.26
N ILE A 67 -1.18 -19.09 17.14
CA ILE A 67 -1.62 -20.30 16.45
C ILE A 67 -2.00 -21.35 17.49
N THR A 68 -3.17 -21.95 17.32
CA THR A 68 -3.61 -23.09 18.13
C THR A 68 -3.49 -24.40 17.34
N PRO A 69 -3.36 -25.56 18.02
CA PRO A 69 -3.26 -26.86 17.34
C PRO A 69 -4.48 -27.19 16.47
N ASP A 70 -5.64 -26.61 16.76
CA ASP A 70 -6.91 -26.79 16.05
C ASP A 70 -7.15 -25.76 14.93
N VAL A 71 -6.12 -25.00 14.52
CA VAL A 71 -6.19 -23.96 13.47
C VAL A 71 -6.82 -24.43 12.14
N CYS A 72 -6.73 -25.72 11.84
CA CYS A 72 -7.32 -26.31 10.62
C CYS A 72 -8.82 -26.61 10.73
N THR A 73 -9.34 -26.89 11.93
CA THR A 73 -10.75 -27.26 12.13
C THR A 73 -11.56 -26.10 12.70
N ASN A 74 -10.92 -25.20 13.43
CA ASN A 74 -11.55 -24.06 14.08
C ASN A 74 -11.55 -22.84 13.17
N ILE A 75 -12.69 -22.60 12.51
CA ILE A 75 -12.92 -21.47 11.60
C ILE A 75 -12.63 -20.11 12.27
N SER A 76 -12.89 -20.00 13.57
CA SER A 76 -12.68 -18.74 14.31
C SER A 76 -11.22 -18.46 14.64
N GLN A 77 -10.38 -19.50 14.62
CA GLN A 77 -8.94 -19.42 14.93
C GLN A 77 -8.05 -19.81 13.74
N GLY A 78 -8.61 -19.81 12.53
CA GLY A 78 -7.86 -20.17 11.32
C GLY A 78 -6.62 -19.30 11.06
N TYR A 79 -5.75 -19.81 10.18
CA TYR A 79 -4.48 -19.18 9.81
C TYR A 79 -4.58 -17.69 9.42
N ALA A 80 -5.67 -17.25 8.80
CA ALA A 80 -5.86 -15.84 8.47
C ALA A 80 -6.02 -14.96 9.73
N THR A 81 -6.71 -15.48 10.74
CA THR A 81 -6.87 -14.81 12.03
C THR A 81 -5.55 -14.79 12.81
N ALA A 82 -4.78 -15.88 12.77
CA ALA A 82 -3.46 -15.95 13.39
C ALA A 82 -2.48 -14.96 12.75
N LEU A 83 -2.37 -14.95 11.42
CA LEU A 83 -1.51 -14.01 10.69
C LEU A 83 -1.87 -12.56 11.01
N ARG A 84 -3.17 -12.23 11.02
CA ARG A 84 -3.62 -10.88 11.37
C ARG A 84 -3.23 -10.49 12.80
N ARG A 85 -3.34 -11.41 13.76
CA ARG A 85 -2.95 -11.15 15.15
C ARG A 85 -1.46 -10.88 15.26
N GLU A 86 -0.64 -11.58 14.49
CA GLU A 86 0.80 -11.35 14.44
C GLU A 86 1.12 -9.95 13.88
N LEU A 87 0.37 -9.50 12.88
CA LEU A 87 0.56 -8.17 12.29
C LEU A 87 0.08 -7.02 13.18
N THR A 88 -1.01 -7.20 13.94
CA THR A 88 -1.61 -6.12 14.75
C THR A 88 -1.22 -6.18 16.23
N ALA A 89 -0.64 -7.30 16.69
CA ALA A 89 -0.32 -7.57 18.10
C ALA A 89 -1.50 -7.39 19.10
N THR A 90 -2.74 -7.33 18.60
CA THR A 90 -3.96 -7.11 19.39
C THR A 90 -4.82 -8.36 19.54
N LEU A 91 -5.44 -8.51 20.72
CA LEU A 91 -6.54 -9.45 21.00
C LEU A 91 -7.71 -9.26 20.01
N PRO A 92 -8.59 -10.28 19.80
CA PRO A 92 -9.54 -10.29 18.69
C PRO A 92 -10.34 -8.98 18.59
N PRO A 93 -10.40 -8.36 17.41
CA PRO A 93 -11.00 -7.05 17.22
C PRO A 93 -12.52 -7.18 17.27
N THR A 94 -13.15 -6.12 17.73
CA THR A 94 -14.60 -5.93 17.66
C THR A 94 -15.05 -5.42 16.29
N ASN A 95 -14.12 -4.94 15.43
CA ASN A 95 -14.43 -4.35 14.13
C ASN A 95 -13.91 -5.20 12.96
N PRO A 96 -14.78 -5.59 11.99
CA PRO A 96 -14.39 -6.37 10.82
C PRO A 96 -13.59 -5.61 9.74
N LEU A 97 -13.48 -4.30 9.84
CA LEU A 97 -12.66 -3.45 8.98
C LEU A 97 -11.77 -2.59 9.88
N GLN A 98 -10.62 -3.13 10.26
CA GLN A 98 -9.66 -2.42 11.08
C GLN A 98 -8.54 -1.88 10.20
N GLU A 99 -8.42 -0.56 10.15
CA GLU A 99 -7.27 0.13 9.56
C GLU A 99 -6.11 0.13 10.57
N GLN A 100 -4.93 -0.27 10.11
CA GLN A 100 -3.69 -0.28 10.85
C GLN A 100 -2.67 0.60 10.12
N LEU A 101 -2.11 1.57 10.82
CA LEU A 101 -0.96 2.33 10.34
C LEU A 101 0.28 1.43 10.41
N VAL A 102 0.91 1.21 9.26
CA VAL A 102 2.16 0.45 9.17
C VAL A 102 3.34 1.35 9.51
N GLY A 103 3.33 2.55 8.96
CA GLY A 103 4.40 3.52 9.17
C GLY A 103 4.25 4.75 8.31
N THR A 104 5.20 5.66 8.49
CA THR A 104 5.31 6.90 7.73
C THR A 104 6.66 6.97 7.04
N ARG A 105 6.69 7.36 5.78
CA ARG A 105 7.91 7.50 5.00
C ARG A 105 7.83 8.79 4.17
N SER A 106 8.94 9.51 4.11
CA SER A 106 9.07 10.70 3.26
C SER A 106 9.69 10.32 1.93
N PHE A 107 9.07 10.72 0.83
CA PHE A 107 9.69 10.64 -0.49
C PHE A 107 9.32 11.85 -1.35
N VAL A 108 10.29 12.30 -2.15
CA VAL A 108 10.13 13.43 -3.08
C VAL A 108 9.53 14.67 -2.37
N ARG A 109 10.13 15.01 -1.22
CA ARG A 109 9.80 16.17 -0.35
C ARG A 109 8.36 16.21 0.20
N LYS A 110 7.66 15.08 0.24
CA LYS A 110 6.38 14.94 0.94
C LYS A 110 6.41 13.73 1.87
N ASN A 111 5.64 13.81 2.94
CA ASN A 111 5.42 12.72 3.88
C ASN A 111 4.17 11.93 3.50
N TYR A 112 4.30 10.62 3.60
CA TYR A 112 3.26 9.68 3.30
C TYR A 112 3.10 8.69 4.46
N SER A 113 1.90 8.18 4.61
CA SER A 113 1.59 7.05 5.49
C SER A 113 1.16 5.86 4.66
N LEU A 114 1.57 4.68 5.09
CA LEU A 114 1.09 3.41 4.57
C LEU A 114 0.14 2.82 5.61
N SER A 115 -1.11 2.63 5.22
CA SER A 115 -2.10 1.92 6.02
C SER A 115 -2.49 0.60 5.36
N ARG A 116 -2.74 -0.39 6.22
CA ARG A 116 -3.30 -1.71 5.88
C ARG A 116 -4.69 -1.79 6.46
N THR A 117 -5.64 -2.30 5.70
CA THR A 117 -6.96 -2.66 6.20
C THR A 117 -7.16 -4.15 6.03
N PHE A 118 -7.54 -4.83 7.11
CA PHE A 118 -7.88 -6.25 7.06
C PHE A 118 -9.38 -6.39 6.86
N ASN A 119 -9.79 -7.04 5.76
CA ASN A 119 -11.18 -7.31 5.49
C ASN A 119 -11.56 -8.71 5.97
N ILE A 120 -12.23 -8.78 7.12
CA ILE A 120 -12.61 -10.06 7.75
C ILE A 120 -14.12 -10.36 7.70
N ILE A 121 -14.90 -9.62 6.90
CA ILE A 121 -16.38 -9.74 6.84
C ILE A 121 -16.82 -11.18 6.52
N ASN A 122 -16.14 -11.85 5.59
CA ASN A 122 -16.43 -13.23 5.18
C ASN A 122 -15.29 -14.19 5.54
N GLN A 123 -14.52 -13.85 6.60
CA GLN A 123 -13.36 -14.64 7.02
C GLN A 123 -13.74 -16.06 7.42
N ALA A 124 -14.95 -16.26 7.97
CA ALA A 124 -15.44 -17.57 8.34
C ALA A 124 -15.65 -18.52 7.14
N ALA A 125 -15.96 -17.98 5.95
CA ALA A 125 -16.04 -18.80 4.75
C ALA A 125 -14.66 -19.16 4.18
N ASN A 126 -13.60 -18.47 4.61
CA ASN A 126 -12.25 -18.62 4.10
C ASN A 126 -11.22 -18.50 5.24
N PRO A 127 -11.21 -19.41 6.23
CA PRO A 127 -10.45 -19.24 7.48
C PRO A 127 -8.93 -19.18 7.31
N HIS A 128 -8.42 -19.55 6.12
CA HIS A 128 -7.00 -19.64 5.81
C HIS A 128 -6.48 -18.54 4.87
N ARG A 129 -7.36 -17.69 4.33
CA ARG A 129 -6.98 -16.62 3.40
C ARG A 129 -7.23 -15.26 4.04
N LEU A 130 -6.18 -14.46 4.20
CA LEU A 130 -6.28 -13.10 4.71
C LEU A 130 -6.24 -12.11 3.54
N ARG A 131 -7.28 -11.28 3.41
CA ARG A 131 -7.27 -10.17 2.47
C ARG A 131 -6.75 -8.89 3.14
N ILE A 132 -5.79 -8.24 2.50
CA ILE A 132 -5.17 -7.01 2.97
C ILE A 132 -5.30 -5.96 1.87
N ASP A 133 -5.97 -4.86 2.21
CA ASP A 133 -6.08 -3.68 1.36
C ASP A 133 -5.06 -2.63 1.85
N TYR A 134 -4.11 -2.29 0.99
CA TYR A 134 -3.07 -1.28 1.23
C TYR A 134 -3.47 0.07 0.65
N ARG A 135 -3.11 1.14 1.36
CA ARG A 135 -3.34 2.51 0.93
C ARG A 135 -2.15 3.38 1.33
N VAL A 136 -1.63 4.14 0.39
CA VAL A 136 -0.61 5.16 0.66
C VAL A 136 -1.24 6.53 0.49
N GLU A 137 -1.22 7.32 1.56
CA GLU A 137 -1.79 8.66 1.59
C GLU A 137 -0.79 9.72 2.05
N VAL A 138 -0.92 10.93 1.49
CA VAL A 138 -0.18 12.11 1.92
C VAL A 138 -0.62 12.48 3.34
N THR A 139 0.34 12.62 4.25
CA THR A 139 0.09 13.08 5.63
C THR A 139 0.31 14.58 5.81
N ASP A 140 1.06 15.20 4.91
CA ASP A 140 1.34 16.63 4.98
C ASP A 140 0.11 17.48 4.66
N GLN A 141 -0.09 18.56 5.42
CA GLN A 141 -1.02 19.65 5.10
C GLN A 141 -0.48 20.59 4.00
N THR A 142 0.58 20.19 3.29
CA THR A 142 1.17 21.02 2.23
C THR A 142 0.16 21.29 1.12
N PRO A 143 0.25 22.46 0.44
CA PRO A 143 -0.58 22.76 -0.71
C PRO A 143 -0.53 21.64 -1.74
N LYS A 144 -1.68 21.34 -2.33
CA LYS A 144 -1.74 20.46 -3.49
C LYS A 144 -0.89 21.06 -4.60
N ASP A 145 -0.12 20.22 -5.28
CA ASP A 145 0.68 20.62 -6.44
C ASP A 145 -0.24 21.01 -7.63
N TYR A 146 -1.52 20.59 -7.59
CA TYR A 146 -2.56 20.94 -8.56
C TYR A 146 -3.98 20.77 -7.97
N PRO A 147 -5.02 21.44 -8.52
CA PRO A 147 -6.35 21.52 -7.91
C PRO A 147 -7.01 20.16 -7.65
N ASN A 148 -6.82 19.21 -8.56
CA ASN A 148 -7.45 17.89 -8.54
C ASN A 148 -6.54 16.79 -7.98
N GLN A 149 -5.53 17.13 -7.18
CA GLN A 149 -4.67 16.12 -6.57
C GLN A 149 -5.41 15.31 -5.52
N GLU A 150 -5.40 13.99 -5.68
CA GLU A 150 -5.86 13.03 -4.68
C GLU A 150 -4.79 12.89 -3.58
N ASN A 151 -5.26 12.74 -2.34
CA ASN A 151 -4.37 12.47 -1.21
C ASN A 151 -3.85 11.02 -1.25
N VAL A 152 -4.61 10.11 -1.86
CA VAL A 152 -4.22 8.71 -2.05
C VAL A 152 -3.49 8.59 -3.37
N ILE A 153 -2.26 8.07 -3.31
CA ILE A 153 -1.42 7.98 -4.51
C ILE A 153 -1.18 6.54 -4.96
N ALA A 154 -1.41 5.57 -4.07
CA ALA A 154 -1.33 4.15 -4.39
C ALA A 154 -2.36 3.36 -3.56
N ARG A 155 -2.90 2.32 -4.19
CA ARG A 155 -3.79 1.33 -3.57
C ARG A 155 -3.41 -0.04 -4.10
N SER A 156 -3.43 -1.04 -3.25
CA SER A 156 -3.27 -2.44 -3.65
C SER A 156 -4.18 -3.31 -2.80
N SER A 157 -4.70 -4.38 -3.39
CA SER A 157 -5.45 -5.40 -2.66
C SER A 157 -4.78 -6.73 -2.94
N VAL A 158 -4.39 -7.43 -1.88
CA VAL A 158 -3.72 -8.73 -1.98
C VAL A 158 -4.37 -9.73 -1.05
N GLU A 159 -4.21 -10.99 -1.39
CA GLU A 159 -4.64 -12.10 -0.56
C GLU A 159 -3.41 -12.94 -0.18
N VAL A 160 -3.29 -13.21 1.12
CA VAL A 160 -2.19 -13.98 1.69
C VAL A 160 -2.75 -15.27 2.25
N ILE A 161 -2.12 -16.39 1.87
CA ILE A 161 -2.46 -17.73 2.36
C ILE A 161 -1.18 -18.30 2.98
N PRO A 162 -1.14 -18.53 4.30
CA PRO A 162 0.01 -19.14 4.95
C PRO A 162 0.30 -20.55 4.41
N ASP A 163 1.58 -20.88 4.22
CA ASP A 163 1.97 -22.15 3.59
C ASP A 163 1.49 -23.38 4.39
N ALA A 164 1.52 -23.27 5.73
CA ALA A 164 1.05 -24.33 6.61
C ALA A 164 -0.46 -24.61 6.47
N SER A 165 -1.24 -23.67 5.93
CA SER A 165 -2.67 -23.88 5.70
C SER A 165 -2.96 -24.90 4.60
N PHE A 166 -2.06 -25.08 3.64
CA PHE A 166 -2.19 -26.12 2.61
C PHE A 166 -2.01 -27.54 3.15
N LYS A 167 -1.54 -27.68 4.41
CA LYS A 167 -1.44 -28.98 5.10
C LYS A 167 -2.72 -29.33 5.88
N CYS A 168 -3.71 -28.43 5.95
CA CYS A 168 -4.98 -28.73 6.58
C CYS A 168 -5.77 -29.76 5.75
N PRO A 169 -6.44 -30.72 6.42
CA PRO A 169 -7.21 -31.78 5.77
C PRO A 169 -8.48 -31.27 5.07
#